data_AF-A0A812MYK8-F1
#
_entry.id   AF-A0A812MYK8-F1
#
_cell.length_a   1.000
_cell.length_b   1.000
_cell.length_c   1.000
_cell.angle_alpha   90.00
_cell.angle_beta   90.00
_cell.angle_gamma   90.00
#
_symmetry.space_group_name_H-M   'P 1'
#
loop_
_entity.id
_entity.type
_entity.pdbx_description
1 polymer ?
#
loop_
_entity_poly.entity_id
_entity_poly.type
_entity_poly.pdbx_seq_one_letter_code
_entity_poly.pdbx_strand_id
1 'polypeptide(L)'
;MSLNLAQEVSLLLEHVKRDDRCKVIVWTGAGRAFSAGGNFTDPNTTVPEEVYEGYVKAGLAVRLPDISLAGSTRAMIKLPKISIAAVNGMAVGGGVNMAFVWQDYAFVSQDAVFRYPFGELGLVPELGSSVLLPKLIGSLRAKQLM
;
A
#
# COMPACT_ATOMS: atom_id res chain seq x y z
N MET A 1 -5.32 6.95 0.21
CA MET A 1 -4.34 6.66 -0.85
C MET A 1 -4.86 7.24 -2.14
N SER A 2 -4.24 8.33 -2.60
CA SER A 2 -4.45 8.86 -3.94
C SER A 2 -3.55 8.12 -4.94
N LEU A 3 -3.79 8.35 -6.24
CA LEU A 3 -2.94 7.81 -7.29
C LEU A 3 -1.52 8.37 -7.22
N ASN A 4 -1.36 9.65 -6.85
CA ASN A 4 -0.05 10.24 -6.60
C ASN A 4 0.69 9.48 -5.48
N LEU A 5 0.06 9.23 -4.33
CA LEU A 5 0.69 8.47 -3.25
C LEU A 5 1.14 7.07 -3.69
N ALA A 6 0.36 6.40 -4.55
CA ALA A 6 0.77 5.10 -5.10
C ALA A 6 2.05 5.19 -5.94
N GLN A 7 2.22 6.28 -6.70
CA GLN A 7 3.44 6.55 -7.46
C GLN A 7 4.62 6.90 -6.54
N GLU A 8 4.41 7.74 -5.53
CA GLU A 8 5.43 8.06 -4.51
C GLU A 8 5.95 6.79 -3.84
N VAL A 9 5.04 5.87 -3.46
CA VAL A 9 5.40 4.57 -2.90
C VAL A 9 6.24 3.77 -3.88
N SER A 10 5.83 3.63 -5.15
CA SER A 10 6.65 2.89 -6.14
C SER A 10 8.06 3.46 -6.28
N LEU A 11 8.20 4.79 -6.31
CA LEU A 11 9.50 5.46 -6.38
C LEU A 11 10.34 5.20 -5.12
N LEU A 12 9.75 5.38 -3.93
CA LEU A 12 10.39 5.08 -2.64
C LEU A 12 10.90 3.63 -2.60
N LEU A 13 10.08 2.67 -3.03
CA LEU A 13 10.45 1.26 -3.02
C LEU A 13 11.66 0.97 -3.91
N GLU A 14 11.76 1.63 -5.06
CA GLU A 14 12.93 1.46 -5.94
C GLU A 14 14.21 2.04 -5.34
N HIS A 15 14.10 3.12 -4.58
CA HIS A 15 15.21 3.66 -3.81
C HIS A 15 15.64 2.67 -2.71
N VAL A 16 14.69 2.26 -1.87
CA VAL A 16 14.98 1.40 -0.71
C VAL A 16 15.47 0.02 -1.12
N LYS A 17 14.94 -0.54 -2.20
CA LYS A 17 15.38 -1.83 -2.74
C LYS A 17 16.88 -1.84 -3.06
N ARG A 18 17.44 -0.72 -3.51
CA ARG A 18 18.86 -0.57 -3.88
C ARG A 18 19.75 -0.05 -2.74
N ASP A 19 19.19 0.53 -1.70
CA ASP A 19 19.98 0.97 -0.55
C ASP A 19 20.29 -0.21 0.38
N ASP A 20 21.55 -0.65 0.40
CA ASP A 20 22.01 -1.73 1.27
C ASP A 20 22.06 -1.35 2.75
N ARG A 21 22.04 -0.05 3.07
CA ARG A 21 21.94 0.43 4.46
C ARG A 21 20.53 0.28 5.00
N CYS A 22 19.52 0.32 4.13
CA CYS A 22 18.14 0.06 4.51
C CYS A 22 17.89 -1.45 4.57
N LYS A 23 17.56 -1.95 5.77
CA LYS A 23 17.23 -3.37 6.02
C LYS A 23 15.76 -3.59 6.33
N VAL A 24 15.11 -2.61 6.94
CA VAL A 24 13.73 -2.68 7.42
C VAL A 24 13.01 -1.39 7.02
N ILE A 25 11.76 -1.51 6.57
CA ILE A 25 10.84 -0.39 6.35
C ILE A 25 9.70 -0.49 7.36
N VAL A 26 9.37 0.63 8.00
CA VAL A 26 8.21 0.73 8.88
C VAL A 26 7.19 1.68 8.25
N TRP A 27 5.97 1.21 8.10
CA TRP A 27 4.83 1.96 7.57
C TRP A 27 3.91 2.37 8.71
N THR A 28 3.52 3.64 8.76
CA THR A 28 2.52 4.13 9.71
C THR A 28 1.74 5.29 9.11
N GLY A 29 0.54 5.55 9.63
CA GLY A 29 -0.26 6.70 9.22
C GLY A 29 0.08 7.92 10.07
N ALA A 30 0.10 9.09 9.44
CA ALA A 30 0.19 10.34 10.19
C ALA A 30 -1.14 10.61 10.94
N GLY A 31 -1.05 10.96 12.23
CA GLY A 31 -2.21 11.33 13.04
C GLY A 31 -2.97 10.12 13.62
N ARG A 32 -4.31 10.12 13.50
CA ARG A 32 -5.20 9.19 14.24
C ARG A 32 -5.60 7.93 13.49
N ALA A 33 -5.27 7.84 12.20
CA ALA A 33 -5.63 6.71 11.35
C ALA A 33 -4.37 6.21 10.64
N PHE A 34 -4.36 4.91 10.34
CA PHE A 34 -3.32 4.33 9.50
C PHE A 34 -3.58 4.69 8.03
N SER A 35 -4.78 4.42 7.53
CA SER A 35 -5.20 4.81 6.17
C SER A 35 -6.72 4.73 5.99
N ALA A 36 -7.34 5.83 5.60
CA ALA A 36 -8.79 5.89 5.34
C ALA A 36 -9.22 5.27 4.00
N GLY A 37 -8.31 4.63 3.24
CA GLY A 37 -8.61 4.01 1.95
C GLY A 37 -8.38 4.93 0.76
N GLY A 38 -8.94 4.60 -0.40
CA GLY A 38 -8.74 5.33 -1.66
C GLY A 38 -9.29 6.76 -1.61
N ASN A 39 -8.56 7.71 -2.19
CA ASN A 39 -9.06 9.07 -2.40
C ASN A 39 -9.53 9.22 -3.86
N PHE A 40 -10.84 9.23 -4.06
CA PHE A 40 -11.46 9.30 -5.39
C PHE A 40 -11.67 10.73 -5.89
N THR A 41 -11.42 11.73 -5.06
CA THR A 41 -11.63 13.14 -5.38
C THR A 41 -10.33 13.93 -5.50
N ASP A 42 -9.17 13.26 -5.47
CA ASP A 42 -7.87 13.92 -5.58
C ASP A 42 -7.63 14.38 -7.03
N PRO A 43 -7.51 15.69 -7.30
CA PRO A 43 -7.16 16.16 -8.64
C PRO A 43 -5.70 15.82 -9.00
N ASN A 44 -4.84 15.58 -8.01
CA ASN A 44 -3.43 15.28 -8.21
C ASN A 44 -3.23 13.77 -8.32
N THR A 45 -3.25 13.28 -9.56
CA THR A 45 -3.16 11.84 -9.83
C THR A 45 -1.75 11.36 -10.14
N THR A 46 -0.79 12.28 -10.28
CA THR A 46 0.60 11.99 -10.57
C THR A 46 1.52 12.72 -9.61
N VAL A 47 2.71 12.16 -9.37
CA VAL A 47 3.81 12.89 -8.70
C VAL A 47 4.22 14.12 -9.51
N PRO A 48 4.80 15.15 -8.87
CA PRO A 48 5.37 16.29 -9.59
C PRO A 48 6.42 15.83 -10.62
N GLU A 49 6.41 16.46 -11.80
CA GLU A 49 7.32 16.10 -12.90
C GLU A 49 8.79 16.17 -12.47
N GLU A 50 9.16 17.21 -11.72
CA GLU A 50 10.52 17.38 -11.17
C GLU A 50 10.97 16.20 -10.30
N VAL A 51 10.06 15.62 -9.51
CA VAL A 51 10.35 14.46 -8.67
C VAL A 51 10.59 13.25 -9.56
N TYR A 52 9.70 13.00 -10.51
CA TYR A 52 9.85 11.89 -11.44
C TYR A 52 11.14 12.00 -12.27
N GLU A 53 11.46 13.18 -12.81
CA GLU A 53 12.71 13.43 -13.50
C GLU A 53 13.95 13.18 -12.63
N GLY A 54 13.89 13.54 -11.35
CA GLY A 54 14.96 13.25 -10.39
C GLY A 54 15.24 11.75 -10.28
N TYR A 55 14.19 10.93 -10.18
CA TYR A 55 14.31 9.47 -10.19
C TYR A 55 14.83 8.94 -11.54
N VAL A 56 14.41 9.54 -12.66
CA VAL A 56 14.94 9.19 -13.98
C VAL A 56 16.43 9.45 -14.09
N LYS A 57 16.87 10.65 -13.72
CA LYS A 57 18.29 11.06 -13.73
C LYS A 57 19.14 10.18 -12.81
N ALA A 58 18.59 9.73 -11.69
CA ALA A 58 19.25 8.81 -10.76
C ALA A 58 19.30 7.34 -11.24
N GLY A 59 18.74 7.01 -12.41
CA GLY A 59 18.66 5.62 -12.90
C GLY A 59 17.69 4.74 -12.11
N LEU A 60 16.76 5.37 -11.38
CA LEU A 60 15.72 4.72 -10.57
C LEU A 60 14.35 4.73 -11.26
N ALA A 61 14.29 5.20 -12.51
CA ALA A 61 13.05 5.27 -13.28
C ALA A 61 12.33 3.91 -13.33
N VAL A 62 11.04 3.96 -13.10
CA VAL A 62 10.11 2.85 -13.29
C VAL A 62 9.20 3.18 -14.46
N ARG A 63 8.84 2.18 -15.27
CA ARG A 63 7.95 2.40 -16.41
C ARG A 63 6.57 2.83 -15.88
N LEU A 64 5.82 3.61 -16.66
CA LEU A 64 4.47 4.05 -16.28
C LEU A 64 3.56 2.94 -15.71
N PRO A 65 3.56 1.69 -16.23
CA PRO A 65 2.76 0.60 -15.65
C PRO A 65 3.21 0.17 -14.24
N ASP A 66 4.47 0.40 -13.88
CA ASP A 66 5.06 0.00 -12.58
C ASP A 66 4.77 1.02 -11.47
N ILE A 67 4.40 2.26 -11.83
CA ILE A 67 3.90 3.28 -10.90
C ILE A 67 2.37 3.30 -10.80
N SER A 68 1.66 2.40 -11.49
CA SER A 68 0.22 2.20 -11.30
C SER A 68 -0.10 1.56 -9.95
N LEU A 69 -1.36 1.58 -9.50
CA LEU A 69 -1.82 0.84 -8.31
C LEU A 69 -1.47 -0.66 -8.37
N ALA A 70 -1.57 -1.28 -9.55
CA ALA A 70 -1.19 -2.67 -9.73
C ALA A 70 0.33 -2.86 -9.66
N GLY A 71 1.10 -1.91 -10.21
CA GLY A 71 2.56 -1.88 -10.14
C GLY A 71 3.07 -1.76 -8.71
N SER A 72 2.57 -0.77 -7.96
CA SER A 72 2.93 -0.54 -6.56
C SER A 72 2.55 -1.73 -5.67
N THR A 73 1.37 -2.32 -5.89
CA THR A 73 0.97 -3.56 -5.20
C THR A 73 1.97 -4.70 -5.44
N ARG A 74 2.39 -4.93 -6.69
CA ARG A 74 3.38 -5.97 -7.00
C ARG A 74 4.74 -5.66 -6.39
N ALA A 75 5.16 -4.40 -6.41
CA ALA A 75 6.44 -3.96 -5.84
C ALA A 75 6.47 -4.19 -4.32
N MET A 76 5.39 -3.85 -3.61
CA MET A 76 5.22 -4.11 -2.18
C MET A 76 5.32 -5.61 -1.87
N ILE A 77 4.54 -6.46 -2.57
CA ILE A 77 4.52 -7.91 -2.32
C ILE A 77 5.89 -8.56 -2.59
N LYS A 78 6.67 -8.03 -3.52
CA LYS A 78 7.97 -8.58 -3.94
C LYS A 78 9.17 -7.84 -3.35
N LEU A 79 8.95 -6.99 -2.35
CA LEU A 79 10.01 -6.19 -1.76
C LEU A 79 11.06 -7.10 -1.11
N PRO A 80 12.36 -7.00 -1.45
CA PRO A 80 13.40 -7.86 -0.87
C PRO A 80 13.92 -7.32 0.47
N LYS A 81 13.07 -6.64 1.24
CA LYS A 81 13.38 -5.99 2.52
C LYS A 81 12.28 -6.32 3.51
N ILE A 82 12.60 -6.39 4.80
CA ILE A 82 11.60 -6.63 5.83
C ILE A 82 10.67 -5.42 5.93
N SER A 83 9.38 -5.65 5.81
CA SER A 83 8.34 -4.63 5.79
C SER A 83 7.40 -4.80 6.97
N ILE A 84 7.27 -3.74 7.79
CA ILE A 84 6.50 -3.76 9.04
C ILE A 84 5.42 -2.68 8.99
N ALA A 85 4.16 -3.02 9.27
CA ALA A 85 3.13 -2.03 9.56
C ALA A 85 3.05 -1.74 11.06
N ALA A 86 3.13 -0.46 11.43
CA ALA A 86 2.74 0.07 12.73
C ALA A 86 1.39 0.76 12.60
N VAL A 87 0.31 0.01 12.85
CA VAL A 87 -1.08 0.42 12.64
C VAL A 87 -1.58 1.22 13.85
N ASN A 88 -1.52 2.55 13.73
CA ASN A 88 -1.85 3.52 14.77
C ASN A 88 -3.35 3.79 14.94
N GLY A 89 -4.20 3.28 14.05
CA GLY A 89 -5.64 3.49 14.11
C GLY A 89 -6.37 2.89 12.92
N MET A 90 -7.46 3.52 12.49
CA MET A 90 -8.33 2.98 11.43
C MET A 90 -7.58 2.69 10.12
N ALA A 91 -7.89 1.54 9.50
CA ALA A 91 -7.47 1.16 8.16
C ALA A 91 -8.67 0.68 7.33
N VAL A 92 -8.84 1.22 6.11
CA VAL A 92 -10.03 0.96 5.28
C VAL A 92 -9.64 0.56 3.85
N GLY A 93 -10.29 -0.48 3.30
CA GLY A 93 -10.10 -0.95 1.93
C GLY A 93 -8.64 -1.28 1.63
N GLY A 94 -8.05 -0.58 0.66
CA GLY A 94 -6.62 -0.69 0.36
C GLY A 94 -5.70 -0.39 1.55
N GLY A 95 -6.14 0.41 2.53
CA GLY A 95 -5.43 0.61 3.78
C GLY A 95 -5.32 -0.66 4.64
N VAL A 96 -6.31 -1.55 4.61
CA VAL A 96 -6.22 -2.85 5.29
C VAL A 96 -5.22 -3.76 4.57
N ASN A 97 -5.20 -3.70 3.23
CA ASN A 97 -4.20 -4.43 2.44
C ASN A 97 -2.78 -3.96 2.75
N MET A 98 -2.57 -2.64 2.83
CA MET A 98 -1.31 -2.06 3.30
C MET A 98 -0.91 -2.53 4.70
N ALA A 99 -1.88 -2.68 5.61
CA ALA A 99 -1.60 -3.06 6.99
C ALA A 99 -1.19 -4.54 7.13
N PHE A 100 -1.83 -5.44 6.38
CA PHE A 100 -1.72 -6.89 6.63
C PHE A 100 -1.35 -7.74 5.42
N VAL A 101 -1.78 -7.33 4.24
CA VAL A 101 -1.67 -8.19 3.04
C VAL A 101 -0.27 -8.11 2.44
N TRP A 102 0.40 -6.96 2.60
CA TRP A 102 1.69 -6.69 1.97
C TRP A 102 2.88 -6.73 2.93
N GLN A 103 2.64 -6.88 4.23
CA GLN A 103 3.66 -6.71 5.27
C GLN A 103 4.09 -8.06 5.82
N ASP A 104 5.35 -8.16 6.24
CA ASP A 104 5.87 -9.34 6.92
C ASP A 104 5.38 -9.39 8.37
N TYR A 105 5.30 -8.23 9.02
CA TYR A 105 4.83 -8.06 10.39
C TYR A 105 3.88 -6.88 10.52
N ALA A 106 2.91 -6.99 11.43
CA ALA A 106 2.01 -5.90 11.77
C ALA A 106 1.89 -5.78 13.29
N PHE A 107 2.15 -4.58 13.81
CA PHE A 107 1.89 -4.18 15.18
C PHE A 107 0.68 -3.26 15.18
N VAL A 108 -0.34 -3.62 15.95
CA VAL A 108 -1.67 -3.04 15.82
C VAL A 108 -2.11 -2.44 17.15
N SER A 109 -2.52 -1.17 17.11
CA SER A 109 -3.16 -0.51 18.26
C SER A 109 -4.42 -1.27 18.67
N GLN A 110 -4.68 -1.37 19.98
CA GLN A 110 -5.91 -1.98 20.49
C GLN A 110 -7.18 -1.25 20.01
N ASP A 111 -7.05 0.03 19.67
CA ASP A 111 -8.13 0.89 19.18
C ASP A 111 -8.25 0.89 17.64
N ALA A 112 -7.45 0.08 16.92
CA ALA A 112 -7.49 0.04 15.47
C ALA A 112 -8.78 -0.61 14.95
N VAL A 113 -9.37 0.01 13.92
CA VAL A 113 -10.59 -0.48 13.26
C VAL A 113 -10.29 -0.81 11.80
N PHE A 114 -10.77 -1.96 11.34
CA PHE A 114 -10.55 -2.45 9.98
C PHE A 114 -11.86 -2.61 9.22
N ARG A 115 -11.91 -2.14 7.98
CA ARG A 115 -13.10 -2.25 7.13
C ARG A 115 -12.74 -2.49 5.67
N TYR A 116 -13.48 -3.35 4.99
CA TYR A 116 -13.43 -3.54 3.54
C TYR A 116 -14.77 -3.09 2.93
N PRO A 117 -14.87 -1.85 2.41
CA PRO A 117 -16.13 -1.32 1.89
C PRO A 117 -16.38 -1.70 0.41
N PHE A 118 -15.69 -2.71 -0.15
CA PHE A 118 -15.72 -2.98 -1.59
C PHE A 118 -17.13 -3.26 -2.11
N GLY A 119 -17.86 -4.19 -1.49
CA GLY A 119 -19.23 -4.51 -1.90
C GLY A 119 -20.20 -3.32 -1.79
N GLU A 120 -20.06 -2.50 -0.73
CA GLU A 120 -20.88 -1.29 -0.56
C GLU A 120 -20.61 -0.23 -1.63
N LEU A 121 -19.38 -0.17 -2.15
CA LEU A 121 -18.97 0.73 -3.21
C LEU A 121 -19.23 0.17 -4.61
N GLY A 122 -19.79 -1.04 -4.73
CA GLY A 122 -19.95 -1.72 -6.01
C GLY A 122 -18.63 -2.13 -6.67
N LEU A 123 -17.57 -2.27 -5.86
CA LEU A 123 -16.23 -2.64 -6.29
C LEU A 123 -15.94 -4.11 -5.98
N VAL A 124 -15.09 -4.71 -6.80
CA VAL A 124 -14.49 -6.01 -6.48
C VAL A 124 -13.33 -5.83 -5.49
N PRO A 125 -12.89 -6.88 -4.76
CA PRO A 125 -11.71 -6.77 -3.93
C PRO A 125 -10.45 -6.52 -4.76
N GLU A 126 -9.75 -5.43 -4.47
CA GLU A 126 -8.59 -4.96 -5.24
C GLU A 126 -7.26 -5.28 -4.55
N LEU A 127 -6.15 -4.85 -5.17
CA LEU A 127 -4.84 -4.76 -4.48
C LEU A 127 -4.32 -6.11 -3.93
N GLY A 128 -4.73 -7.21 -4.59
CA GLY A 128 -4.37 -8.58 -4.25
C GLY A 128 -5.18 -9.20 -3.10
N SER A 129 -6.16 -8.49 -2.53
CA SER A 129 -6.87 -8.97 -1.34
C SER A 129 -7.69 -10.22 -1.58
N SER A 130 -8.30 -10.39 -2.75
CA SER A 130 -9.06 -11.59 -3.13
C SER A 130 -8.22 -12.87 -3.13
N VAL A 131 -6.90 -12.76 -3.26
CA VAL A 131 -5.97 -13.91 -3.30
C VAL A 131 -5.24 -14.08 -1.97
N LEU A 132 -4.77 -12.97 -1.38
CA LEU A 132 -3.88 -13.01 -0.23
C LEU A 132 -4.63 -13.01 1.10
N LEU A 133 -5.72 -12.26 1.23
CA LEU A 133 -6.47 -12.23 2.48
C LEU A 133 -7.04 -13.60 2.87
N PRO A 134 -7.63 -14.41 1.96
CA PRO A 134 -8.05 -15.78 2.29
C PRO A 134 -6.92 -16.68 2.79
N LYS A 135 -5.67 -16.43 2.39
CA LYS A 135 -4.50 -17.19 2.86
C LYS A 135 -4.10 -16.81 4.29
N LEU A 136 -4.39 -15.57 4.71
CA LEU A 136 -4.08 -15.08 6.05
C LEU A 136 -5.14 -15.49 7.08
N ILE A 137 -6.43 -15.40 6.71
CA ILE A 137 -7.55 -15.53 7.66
C ILE A 137 -8.57 -16.61 7.30
N GLY A 138 -8.31 -17.39 6.24
CA GLY A 138 -9.23 -18.39 5.72
C GLY A 138 -10.33 -17.82 4.83
N SER A 139 -10.83 -18.64 3.91
CA SER A 139 -11.78 -18.22 2.88
C SER A 139 -13.13 -17.74 3.41
N LEU A 140 -13.66 -18.38 4.47
CA LEU A 140 -14.96 -17.99 5.04
C LEU A 140 -14.91 -16.60 5.65
N ARG A 141 -13.87 -16.32 6.46
CA ARG A 141 -13.71 -15.00 7.07
C ARG A 141 -13.41 -13.93 6.02
N ALA A 142 -12.59 -14.24 5.03
CA ALA A 142 -12.31 -13.30 3.94
C ALA A 142 -13.57 -12.91 3.16
N LYS A 143 -14.45 -13.88 2.83
CA LYS A 143 -15.75 -13.63 2.17
C LYS A 143 -16.74 -12.84 3.03
N GLN A 144 -16.65 -12.97 4.36
CA GLN A 144 -17.50 -12.19 5.26
C GLN A 144 -17.06 -10.72 5.30
N LEU A 145 -15.77 -10.45 5.13
CA LEU A 145 -15.21 -9.11 5.22
C LEU A 145 -15.30 -8.32 3.90
N MET A 146 -15.13 -8.97 2.75
CA MET A 146 -15.05 -8.35 1.42
C MET A 146 -16.25 -8.70 0.55
#